data_AF-X1JSC9-F1
#
_entry.id   AF-X1JSC9-F1
#
_cell.length_a   1.000
_cell.length_b   1.000
_cell.length_c   1.000
_cell.angle_alpha   90.00
_cell.angle_beta   90.00
_cell.angle_gamma   90.00
#
_symmetry.space_group_name_H-M   'P 1'
#
loop_
_entity.id
_entity.type
_entity.pdbx_description
1 polymer ?
#
loop_
_entity_poly.entity_id
_entity_poly.type
_entity_poly.pdbx_seq_one_letter_code
_entity_poly.pdbx_strand_id
1 'polypeptide(L)'
;MYDLSLKECFFTIREIRGDQKFLLKHVFRVPALEDWVDYHKGASQLGLSKGKDTIEMSNVRQERDQALWEGLIVKVEGYLWKGKPITEQKDWKEKIPLGHKLEAISGFLLSGREDVPEEAALIEVKGFDLAEGGIEMKFAIFQNGTTERVVFHFNAPEASDYLRFSRLTSKMQLQRTKQRNVSAIRVPTDIRPFIELFDKLIQKVEG
;
A
#
# COMPACT_ATOMS: atom_id res chain seq x y z
N MET A 1 -8.02 16.43 21.68
CA MET A 1 -7.06 16.41 22.81
C MET A 1 -6.56 14.97 22.88
N TYR A 2 -5.29 14.71 22.58
CA TYR A 2 -4.76 13.33 22.54
C TYR A 2 -4.63 12.80 23.97
N ASP A 3 -5.17 11.60 24.22
CA ASP A 3 -4.95 10.89 25.48
C ASP A 3 -3.51 10.37 25.52
N LEU A 4 -2.67 11.06 26.30
CA LEU A 4 -1.25 10.76 26.46
C LEU A 4 -1.00 9.51 27.33
N SER A 5 -2.05 8.84 27.84
CA SER A 5 -1.92 7.60 28.60
C SER A 5 -1.78 6.35 27.72
N LEU A 6 -2.03 6.48 26.42
CA LEU A 6 -1.97 5.37 25.47
C LEU A 6 -0.52 5.03 25.13
N LYS A 7 -0.18 3.75 25.27
CA LYS A 7 1.15 3.23 24.93
C LYS A 7 1.30 2.89 23.44
N GLU A 8 0.19 2.62 22.76
CA GLU A 8 0.15 2.10 21.40
C GLU A 8 -0.98 2.71 20.58
N CYS A 9 -0.72 2.86 19.28
CA CYS A 9 -1.69 3.21 18.24
C CYS A 9 -1.73 2.09 17.21
N PHE A 10 -2.78 2.00 16.41
CA PHE A 10 -2.82 1.03 15.30
C PHE A 10 -3.53 1.59 14.08
N PHE A 11 -3.25 0.95 12.94
CA PHE A 11 -3.93 1.18 11.67
C PHE A 11 -4.26 -0.16 11.03
N THR A 12 -5.41 -0.28 10.37
CA THR A 12 -5.85 -1.53 9.74
C THR A 12 -5.95 -1.37 8.23
N ILE A 13 -5.21 -2.19 7.49
CA ILE A 13 -5.35 -2.34 6.05
C ILE A 13 -6.40 -3.40 5.78
N ARG A 14 -7.29 -3.12 4.82
CA ARG A 14 -8.31 -4.06 4.36
C ARG A 14 -7.87 -4.61 3.02
N GLU A 15 -7.45 -5.87 3.01
CA GLU A 15 -6.98 -6.54 1.80
C GLU A 15 -8.06 -7.50 1.28
N ILE A 16 -8.19 -7.61 -0.04
CA ILE A 16 -9.15 -8.51 -0.68
C ILE A 16 -8.40 -9.40 -1.66
N ARG A 17 -8.47 -10.71 -1.47
CA ARG A 17 -7.88 -11.71 -2.39
C ARG A 17 -8.96 -12.68 -2.83
N GLY A 18 -9.29 -12.64 -4.12
CA GLY A 18 -10.48 -13.34 -4.64
C GLY A 18 -11.75 -12.87 -3.91
N ASP A 19 -12.44 -13.80 -3.24
CA ASP A 19 -13.68 -13.51 -2.49
C ASP A 19 -13.45 -13.38 -0.98
N GLN A 20 -12.19 -13.47 -0.54
CA GLN A 20 -11.81 -13.40 0.88
C GLN A 20 -11.36 -11.99 1.25
N LYS A 21 -11.79 -11.53 2.42
CA LYS A 21 -11.41 -10.25 3.01
C LYS A 21 -10.49 -10.50 4.20
N PHE A 22 -9.41 -9.74 4.26
CA PHE A 22 -8.39 -9.83 5.30
C PHE A 22 -8.27 -8.48 6.01
N LEU A 23 -8.08 -8.53 7.32
CA LEU A 23 -7.80 -7.36 8.14
C LEU A 23 -6.36 -7.47 8.62
N LEU A 24 -5.53 -6.53 8.17
CA LEU A 24 -4.11 -6.50 8.43
C LEU A 24 -3.81 -5.34 9.36
N LYS A 25 -3.54 -5.63 10.62
CA LYS A 25 -3.34 -4.60 11.64
C LYS A 25 -1.87 -4.31 11.83
N HIS A 26 -1.51 -3.04 11.79
CA HIS A 26 -0.20 -2.54 12.13
C HIS A 26 -0.29 -1.81 13.47
N VAL A 27 0.46 -2.28 14.47
CA VAL A 27 0.50 -1.69 15.82
C VAL A 27 1.80 -0.92 15.98
N PHE A 28 1.68 0.36 16.29
CA PHE A 28 2.76 1.31 16.44
C PHE A 28 2.86 1.77 17.89
N ARG A 29 4.08 2.08 18.34
CA ARG A 29 4.24 2.93 19.53
C ARG A 29 3.78 4.34 19.19
N VAL A 30 3.37 5.11 20.19
CA VAL A 30 3.11 6.54 20.00
C VAL A 30 4.42 7.21 19.54
N PRO A 31 4.43 7.95 18.42
CA PRO A 31 5.62 8.67 17.98
C PRO A 31 6.00 9.75 19.00
N ALA A 32 7.28 9.81 19.34
CA ALA A 32 7.85 10.87 20.13
C ALA A 32 8.11 12.11 19.26
N LEU A 33 8.42 13.25 19.88
CA LEU A 33 8.72 14.48 19.15
C LEU A 33 9.92 14.29 18.21
N GLU A 34 10.92 13.51 18.64
CA GLU A 34 12.13 13.24 17.89
C GLU A 34 11.83 12.51 16.57
N ASP A 35 10.88 11.55 16.58
CA ASP A 35 10.45 10.84 15.37
C ASP A 35 9.87 11.81 14.34
N TRP A 36 9.05 12.76 14.79
CA TRP A 36 8.48 13.80 13.92
C TRP A 36 9.54 14.74 13.38
N VAL A 37 10.46 15.17 14.24
CA VAL A 37 11.56 16.03 13.87
C VAL A 37 12.42 15.35 12.80
N ASP A 38 12.76 14.07 12.97
CA ASP A 38 13.60 13.35 12.01
C ASP A 38 12.85 13.06 10.70
N TYR A 39 11.56 12.72 10.77
CA TYR A 39 10.71 12.60 9.59
C TYR A 39 10.64 13.91 8.76
N HIS A 40 10.51 15.05 9.44
CA HIS A 40 10.36 16.36 8.80
C HIS A 40 11.68 17.06 8.42
N LYS A 41 12.80 16.82 9.12
CA LYS A 41 14.13 17.37 8.78
C LYS A 41 14.50 17.09 7.34
N GLY A 42 14.14 15.91 6.86
CA GLY A 42 14.35 15.56 5.47
C GLY A 42 13.43 16.34 4.50
N ALA A 43 12.22 16.72 4.89
CA ALA A 43 11.25 17.36 4.00
C ALA A 43 11.75 18.75 3.54
N SER A 44 12.47 19.45 4.41
CA SER A 44 13.15 20.72 4.10
C SER A 44 14.34 20.62 3.13
N GLN A 45 14.91 19.43 2.91
CA GLN A 45 15.95 19.21 1.91
C GLN A 45 15.41 18.96 0.49
N LEU A 46 14.07 18.91 0.31
CA LEU A 46 13.43 18.84 -1.01
C LEU A 46 13.38 20.21 -1.70
N GLY A 47 14.41 21.04 -1.47
CA GLY A 47 14.58 22.34 -2.08
C GLY A 47 14.74 22.20 -3.59
N LEU A 48 13.91 22.96 -4.33
CA LEU A 48 13.95 23.21 -5.76
C LEU A 48 15.36 23.03 -6.35
N SER A 49 15.60 21.88 -7.00
CA SER A 49 16.76 21.74 -7.88
C SER A 49 16.50 22.61 -9.11
N LYS A 50 17.16 23.78 -9.14
CA LYS A 50 17.19 24.66 -10.31
C LYS A 50 17.61 23.83 -11.54
N GLY A 51 16.68 23.61 -12.47
CA GLY A 51 17.00 23.21 -13.85
C GLY A 51 16.65 21.81 -14.31
N LYS A 52 15.94 20.98 -13.51
CA LYS A 52 15.34 19.72 -14.02
C LYS A 52 13.93 19.55 -13.46
N ASP A 53 12.92 19.72 -14.30
CA ASP A 53 11.48 19.52 -14.00
C ASP A 53 11.09 18.04 -13.78
N THR A 54 11.99 17.23 -13.22
CA THR A 54 11.69 15.88 -12.78
C THR A 54 12.00 15.77 -11.31
N ILE A 55 10.95 16.01 -10.55
CA ILE A 55 10.87 15.78 -9.13
C ILE A 55 11.18 14.29 -8.82
N GLU A 56 12.36 14.01 -8.25
CA GLU A 56 12.73 12.72 -7.64
C GLU A 56 12.07 12.51 -6.25
N MET A 57 11.05 13.30 -5.89
CA MET A 57 10.44 13.31 -4.54
C MET A 57 9.74 12.00 -4.14
N SER A 58 9.42 11.10 -5.08
CA SER A 58 8.69 9.86 -4.76
C SER A 58 9.54 8.90 -3.93
N ASN A 59 10.81 8.67 -4.28
CA ASN A 59 11.67 7.73 -3.55
C ASN A 59 12.03 8.24 -2.16
N VAL A 60 12.39 9.52 -2.05
CA VAL A 60 12.81 10.14 -0.79
C VAL A 60 11.68 10.10 0.24
N ARG A 61 10.44 10.32 -0.19
CA ARG A 61 9.27 10.18 0.69
C ARG A 61 9.05 8.74 1.10
N GLN A 62 9.13 7.80 0.15
CA GLN A 62 8.90 6.37 0.43
C GLN A 62 9.95 5.80 1.38
N GLU A 63 11.23 6.14 1.20
CA GLU A 63 12.31 5.75 2.11
C GLU A 63 12.07 6.26 3.54
N ARG A 64 11.53 7.48 3.68
CA ARG A 64 11.18 8.05 4.98
C ARG A 64 9.95 7.42 5.60
N ASP A 65 8.91 7.21 4.81
CA ASP A 65 7.70 6.54 5.27
C ASP A 65 8.05 5.11 5.72
N GLN A 66 8.92 4.41 4.98
CA GLN A 66 9.45 3.11 5.40
C GLN A 66 10.29 3.21 6.69
N ALA A 67 11.24 4.15 6.78
CA ALA A 67 12.07 4.30 7.97
C ALA A 67 11.23 4.64 9.22
N LEU A 68 10.23 5.51 9.07
CA LEU A 68 9.28 5.84 10.12
C LEU A 68 8.47 4.61 10.53
N TRP A 69 7.99 3.81 9.57
CA TRP A 69 7.33 2.54 9.85
C TRP A 69 8.23 1.61 10.66
N GLU A 70 9.47 1.42 10.25
CA GLU A 70 10.41 0.50 10.91
C GLU A 70 10.74 0.92 12.35
N GLY A 71 10.84 2.23 12.60
CA GLY A 71 11.12 2.83 13.91
C GLY A 71 9.92 2.90 14.86
N LEU A 72 8.69 2.89 14.32
CA LEU A 72 7.45 2.95 15.11
C LEU A 72 6.78 1.59 15.31
N ILE A 73 6.94 0.64 14.38
CA ILE A 73 6.20 -0.62 14.41
C ILE A 73 6.60 -1.49 15.60
N VAL A 74 5.61 -1.90 16.38
CA VAL A 74 5.73 -2.82 17.52
C VAL A 74 5.43 -4.25 17.07
N LYS A 75 4.29 -4.45 16.40
CA LYS A 75 3.86 -5.75 15.89
C LYS A 75 2.88 -5.59 14.74
N VAL A 76 2.60 -6.69 14.07
CA VAL A 76 1.55 -6.81 13.06
C VAL A 76 0.65 -8.00 13.36
N GLU A 77 -0.62 -7.90 13.00
CA GLU A 77 -1.62 -8.97 13.17
C GLU A 77 -2.33 -9.23 11.83
N GLY A 78 -2.80 -10.46 11.64
CA GLY A 78 -3.46 -10.88 10.39
C GLY A 78 -2.51 -11.35 9.28
N TYR A 79 -1.19 -11.24 9.46
CA TYR A 79 -0.20 -11.74 8.50
C TYR A 79 0.31 -13.13 8.84
N LEU A 80 0.39 -13.99 7.82
CA LEU A 80 1.04 -15.30 7.89
C LEU A 80 2.25 -15.37 6.95
N TRP A 81 3.14 -16.30 7.25
CA TRP A 81 4.22 -16.76 6.40
C TRP A 81 4.29 -18.27 6.46
N LYS A 82 3.95 -18.95 5.36
CA LYS A 82 3.89 -20.41 5.27
C LYS A 82 2.95 -21.01 6.33
N GLY A 83 1.75 -20.43 6.45
CA GLY A 83 0.69 -20.85 7.36
C GLY A 83 0.88 -20.47 8.83
N LYS A 84 1.97 -19.80 9.18
CA LYS A 84 2.28 -19.41 10.58
C LYS A 84 2.27 -17.89 10.75
N PRO A 85 1.93 -17.35 11.94
CA PRO A 85 2.02 -15.92 12.21
C PRO A 85 3.37 -15.34 11.80
N ILE A 86 3.37 -14.26 11.01
CA ILE A 86 4.61 -13.70 10.47
C ILE A 86 5.56 -13.25 11.59
N THR A 87 5.03 -12.82 12.73
CA THR A 87 5.79 -12.35 13.89
C THR A 87 6.64 -13.44 14.55
N GLU A 88 6.42 -14.72 14.20
CA GLU A 88 7.30 -15.82 14.60
C GLU A 88 8.61 -15.86 13.77
N GLN A 89 8.70 -15.12 12.66
CA GLN A 89 9.89 -15.02 11.83
C GLN A 89 10.83 -13.92 12.37
N LYS A 90 12.15 -14.18 12.41
CA LYS A 90 13.12 -13.19 12.91
C LYS A 90 13.19 -11.93 12.04
N ASP A 91 13.04 -12.10 10.74
CA ASP A 91 13.08 -11.10 9.66
C ASP A 91 11.68 -10.65 9.23
N TRP A 92 10.67 -10.79 10.10
CA TRP A 92 9.28 -10.51 9.74
C TRP A 92 9.06 -9.11 9.16
N LYS A 93 9.80 -8.10 9.64
CA LYS A 93 9.72 -6.72 9.13
C LYS A 93 10.11 -6.62 7.65
N GLU A 94 11.07 -7.43 7.20
CA GLU A 94 11.53 -7.45 5.80
C GLU A 94 10.51 -8.12 4.88
N LYS A 95 9.75 -9.09 5.41
CA LYS A 95 8.73 -9.84 4.67
C LYS A 95 7.44 -9.06 4.44
N ILE A 96 7.13 -8.04 5.25
CA ILE A 96 5.96 -7.19 5.03
C ILE A 96 6.13 -6.40 3.71
N PRO A 97 5.16 -6.49 2.77
CA PRO A 97 5.24 -5.76 1.51
C PRO A 97 5.41 -4.26 1.72
N LEU A 98 6.26 -3.62 0.92
CA LEU A 98 6.50 -2.18 1.00
C LEU A 98 5.20 -1.38 0.89
N GLY A 99 4.29 -1.77 -0.01
CA GLY A 99 2.98 -1.12 -0.16
C GLY A 99 2.19 -1.07 1.15
N HIS A 100 2.19 -2.16 1.93
CA HIS A 100 1.47 -2.21 3.19
C HIS A 100 2.15 -1.33 4.26
N LYS A 101 3.49 -1.27 4.28
CA LYS A 101 4.22 -0.36 5.20
C LYS A 101 3.85 1.09 4.93
N LEU A 102 3.85 1.47 3.65
CA LEU A 102 3.57 2.85 3.22
C LEU A 102 2.10 3.22 3.42
N GLU A 103 1.17 2.32 3.12
CA GLU A 103 -0.26 2.53 3.39
C GLU A 103 -0.52 2.70 4.88
N ALA A 104 0.10 1.86 5.72
CA ALA A 104 -0.06 1.96 7.16
C ALA A 104 0.45 3.31 7.72
N ILE A 105 1.59 3.82 7.24
CA ILE A 105 2.07 5.16 7.62
C ILE A 105 1.19 6.26 7.05
N SER A 106 0.83 6.21 5.77
CA SER A 106 -0.04 7.22 5.18
C SER A 106 -1.38 7.30 5.90
N GLY A 107 -1.98 6.15 6.22
CA GLY A 107 -3.21 6.06 6.99
C GLY A 107 -3.03 6.57 8.42
N PHE A 108 -1.95 6.17 9.10
CA PHE A 108 -1.61 6.68 10.42
C PHE A 108 -1.45 8.21 10.46
N LEU A 109 -0.79 8.79 9.45
CA LEU A 109 -0.56 10.25 9.34
C LEU A 109 -1.84 11.03 9.00
N LEU A 110 -2.70 10.50 8.13
CA LEU A 110 -3.87 11.21 7.61
C LEU A 110 -5.11 11.09 8.52
N SER A 111 -5.35 9.88 9.03
CA SER A 111 -6.61 9.57 9.71
C SER A 111 -6.55 9.87 11.21
N GLY A 112 -5.34 10.01 11.76
CA GLY A 112 -5.17 9.77 13.19
C GLY A 112 -5.64 8.35 13.55
N ARG A 113 -5.74 8.07 14.85
CA ARG A 113 -6.15 6.77 15.37
C ARG A 113 -7.45 6.27 14.72
N GLU A 114 -7.43 5.06 14.16
CA GLU A 114 -8.66 4.42 13.67
C GLU A 114 -9.26 3.61 14.83
N ASP A 115 -10.32 4.13 15.46
CA ASP A 115 -11.17 3.33 16.35
C ASP A 115 -12.03 2.42 15.47
N VAL A 116 -11.52 1.24 15.13
CA VAL A 116 -12.33 0.22 14.45
C VAL A 116 -13.41 -0.25 15.43
N PRO A 117 -14.71 -0.13 15.09
CA PRO A 117 -15.78 -0.63 15.93
C PRO A 117 -15.59 -2.11 16.24
N GLU A 118 -15.71 -2.48 17.51
CA GLU A 118 -15.48 -3.83 18.06
C GLU A 118 -16.27 -4.93 17.31
N GLU A 119 -17.40 -4.58 16.69
CA GLU A 119 -18.22 -5.46 15.86
C GLU A 119 -17.53 -5.95 14.58
N ALA A 120 -16.51 -5.26 14.06
CA ALA A 120 -15.70 -5.72 12.92
C ALA A 120 -14.64 -6.77 13.32
N ALA A 121 -14.39 -6.96 14.63
CA ALA A 121 -13.44 -7.94 15.15
C ALA A 121 -14.02 -9.38 15.23
N LEU A 122 -15.31 -9.56 14.94
CA LEU A 122 -16.01 -10.85 14.98
C LEU A 122 -15.98 -11.62 13.65
N ILE A 123 -15.37 -11.06 12.60
CA ILE A 123 -15.12 -11.82 11.37
C ILE A 123 -13.94 -12.74 11.67
N GLU A 124 -14.11 -14.05 11.49
CA GLU A 124 -13.01 -15.02 11.56
C GLU A 124 -11.97 -14.65 10.50
N VAL A 125 -11.00 -13.81 10.87
CA VAL A 125 -9.99 -13.28 9.95
C VAL A 125 -9.05 -14.44 9.63
N LYS A 126 -9.26 -15.07 8.48
CA LYS A 126 -8.24 -15.94 7.89
C LYS A 126 -6.94 -15.14 7.82
N GLY A 127 -5.84 -15.74 8.23
CA GLY A 127 -4.55 -15.06 8.13
C GLY A 127 -4.14 -14.91 6.66
N PHE A 128 -3.59 -13.76 6.32
CA PHE A 128 -3.10 -13.43 4.99
C PHE A 128 -1.69 -13.97 4.81
N ASP A 129 -1.54 -15.11 4.14
CA ASP A 129 -0.24 -15.72 3.91
C ASP A 129 0.50 -15.04 2.76
N LEU A 130 1.58 -14.36 3.11
CA LEU A 130 2.48 -13.70 2.17
C LEU A 130 3.33 -14.68 1.35
N ALA A 131 3.46 -15.94 1.81
CA ALA A 131 4.20 -16.97 1.11
C ALA A 131 3.35 -17.75 0.09
N GLU A 132 2.02 -17.63 0.14
CA GLU A 132 1.15 -18.12 -0.91
C GLU A 132 1.34 -17.22 -2.15
N GLY A 133 2.30 -17.57 -3.00
CA GLY A 133 2.59 -16.82 -4.21
C GLY A 133 1.35 -16.68 -5.10
N GLY A 134 0.99 -15.45 -5.48
CA GLY A 134 -0.03 -15.20 -6.48
C GLY A 134 -1.15 -14.26 -6.03
N ILE A 135 -1.26 -13.05 -6.58
CA ILE A 135 -2.45 -12.19 -6.39
C ILE A 135 -3.45 -12.52 -7.49
N GLU A 136 -4.68 -12.85 -7.12
CA GLU A 136 -5.77 -13.07 -8.07
C GLU A 136 -6.66 -11.84 -8.15
N MET A 137 -6.86 -11.32 -9.36
CA MET A 137 -7.75 -10.21 -9.63
C MET A 137 -8.84 -10.64 -10.61
N LYS A 138 -10.10 -10.55 -10.18
CA LYS A 138 -11.27 -10.85 -11.00
C LYS A 138 -11.83 -9.56 -11.59
N PHE A 139 -11.92 -9.49 -12.92
CA PHE A 139 -12.52 -8.38 -13.64
C PHE A 139 -13.79 -8.84 -14.36
N ALA A 140 -14.80 -7.97 -14.36
CA ALA A 140 -15.95 -8.10 -15.24
C ALA A 140 -15.76 -7.18 -16.43
N ILE A 141 -15.64 -7.76 -17.63
CA ILE A 141 -15.52 -7.02 -18.88
C ILE A 141 -16.90 -6.96 -19.52
N PHE A 142 -17.41 -5.77 -19.73
CA PHE A 142 -18.66 -5.56 -20.45
C PHE A 142 -18.34 -5.24 -21.91
N GLN A 143 -18.68 -6.15 -22.83
CA GLN A 143 -18.43 -6.00 -24.26
C GLN A 143 -19.66 -6.45 -25.03
N ASN A 144 -20.12 -5.65 -26.00
CA ASN A 144 -21.26 -5.98 -26.88
C ASN A 144 -22.56 -6.44 -26.18
N GLY A 145 -22.84 -5.95 -24.97
CA GLY A 145 -24.03 -6.31 -24.22
C GLY A 145 -23.90 -7.59 -23.37
N THR A 146 -22.78 -8.29 -23.45
CA THR A 146 -22.45 -9.43 -22.58
C THR A 146 -21.43 -9.02 -21.51
N THR A 147 -21.51 -9.69 -20.35
CA THR A 147 -20.53 -9.54 -19.28
C THR A 147 -19.70 -10.81 -19.21
N GLU A 148 -18.43 -10.70 -19.53
CA GLU A 148 -17.46 -11.78 -19.40
C GLU A 148 -16.63 -11.58 -18.13
N ARG A 149 -16.21 -12.69 -17.52
CA ARG A 149 -15.38 -12.66 -16.31
C ARG A 149 -13.99 -13.12 -16.67
N VAL A 150 -13.01 -12.29 -16.40
CA VAL A 150 -11.60 -12.60 -16.63
C VAL A 150 -10.88 -12.57 -15.30
N VAL A 151 -10.12 -13.63 -15.01
CA VAL A 151 -9.30 -13.77 -13.81
C VAL A 151 -7.83 -13.64 -14.22
N PHE A 152 -7.15 -12.68 -13.61
CA PHE A 152 -5.73 -12.45 -13.78
C PHE A 152 -5.00 -12.98 -12.55
N HIS A 153 -3.93 -13.73 -12.77
CA HIS A 153 -3.05 -14.20 -11.72
C HIS A 153 -1.71 -13.48 -11.84
N PHE A 154 -1.26 -12.84 -10.77
CA PHE A 154 -0.03 -12.05 -10.72
C PHE A 154 0.95 -12.62 -9.70
N ASN A 155 2.25 -12.51 -9.96
CA ASN A 155 3.28 -12.61 -8.94
C ASN A 155 3.07 -11.54 -7.86
N ALA A 156 3.46 -11.85 -6.62
CA ALA A 156 3.57 -10.82 -5.58
C ALA A 156 4.63 -9.78 -6.02
N PRO A 157 4.30 -8.48 -6.00
CA PRO A 157 5.23 -7.44 -6.44
C PRO A 157 6.42 -7.32 -5.49
N GLU A 158 7.61 -7.11 -6.04
CA GLU A 158 8.78 -6.77 -5.24
C GLU A 158 8.74 -5.30 -4.78
N ALA A 159 9.56 -4.95 -3.79
CA ALA A 159 9.73 -3.54 -3.39
C ALA A 159 10.16 -2.65 -4.58
N SER A 160 11.03 -3.18 -5.45
CA SER A 160 11.51 -2.51 -6.66
C SER A 160 10.38 -2.20 -7.65
N ASP A 161 9.40 -3.10 -7.77
CA ASP A 161 8.22 -2.94 -8.63
C ASP A 161 7.30 -1.84 -8.13
N TYR A 162 7.11 -1.77 -6.81
CA TYR A 162 6.32 -0.70 -6.18
C TYR A 162 6.97 0.67 -6.39
N LEU A 163 8.28 0.78 -6.17
CA LEU A 163 9.03 2.02 -6.43
C LEU A 163 8.90 2.43 -7.90
N ARG A 164 9.05 1.47 -8.82
CA ARG A 164 8.87 1.70 -10.27
C ARG A 164 7.46 2.22 -10.55
N PHE A 165 6.42 1.55 -10.06
CA PHE A 165 5.03 1.97 -10.24
C PHE A 165 4.78 3.38 -9.73
N SER A 166 5.26 3.71 -8.52
CA SER A 166 5.08 5.03 -7.94
C SER A 166 5.73 6.15 -8.76
N ARG A 167 6.89 5.88 -9.38
CA ARG A 167 7.54 6.84 -10.30
C ARG A 167 6.77 7.03 -11.60
N LEU A 168 6.06 6.00 -12.05
CA LEU A 168 5.22 6.08 -13.24
C LEU A 168 3.94 6.88 -12.96
N THR A 169 3.31 6.64 -11.80
CA THR A 169 2.08 7.34 -11.43
C THR A 169 2.28 8.82 -11.12
N SER A 170 3.46 9.23 -10.64
CA SER A 170 3.79 10.66 -10.44
C SER A 170 3.85 11.46 -11.74
N LYS A 171 4.02 10.79 -12.89
CA LYS A 171 4.04 11.39 -14.23
C LYS A 171 2.68 11.40 -14.94
N MET A 172 1.63 10.90 -14.28
CA MET A 172 0.27 10.93 -14.85
C MET A 172 -0.28 12.34 -14.89
N GLN A 173 -1.00 12.65 -15.96
CA GLN A 173 -1.71 13.92 -16.13
C GLN A 173 -3.16 13.78 -15.70
N LEU A 174 -3.70 14.84 -15.09
CA LEU A 174 -5.13 14.94 -14.81
C LEU A 174 -5.85 15.40 -16.08
N GLN A 175 -6.68 14.54 -16.65
CA GLN A 175 -7.60 14.89 -17.73
C GLN A 175 -9.00 15.09 -17.17
N ARG A 176 -9.58 16.28 -17.39
CA ARG A 176 -10.98 16.54 -17.04
C ARG A 176 -11.90 15.69 -17.91
N THR A 177 -12.91 15.10 -17.29
CA THR A 177 -13.89 14.29 -18.03
C THR A 177 -15.23 15.02 -18.12
N LYS A 178 -16.04 14.65 -19.13
CA LYS A 178 -17.43 15.09 -19.26
C LYS A 178 -18.41 14.13 -18.58
N GLN A 179 -17.94 13.08 -17.91
CA GLN A 179 -18.82 12.13 -17.22
C GLN A 179 -19.46 12.80 -15.99
N ARG A 180 -20.76 12.54 -15.82
CA ARG A 180 -21.63 13.22 -14.84
C ARG A 180 -21.16 13.12 -13.38
N ASN A 181 -20.30 12.13 -13.06
CA ASN A 181 -19.81 11.84 -11.72
C ASN A 181 -18.27 11.72 -11.61
N VAL A 182 -17.52 12.08 -12.65
CA VAL A 182 -16.04 11.97 -12.64
C VAL A 182 -15.44 13.30 -13.12
N SER A 183 -14.93 14.11 -12.18
CA SER A 183 -14.42 15.45 -12.49
C SER A 183 -13.09 15.43 -13.26
N ALA A 184 -12.22 14.45 -12.97
CA ALA A 184 -10.99 14.21 -13.70
C ALA A 184 -10.52 12.77 -13.52
N ILE A 185 -9.83 12.23 -14.53
CA ILE A 185 -9.10 10.96 -14.45
C ILE A 185 -7.61 11.22 -14.56
N ARG A 186 -6.79 10.38 -13.92
CA ARG A 186 -5.35 10.38 -14.12
C ARG A 186 -5.02 9.47 -15.30
N VAL A 187 -4.37 10.03 -16.32
CA VAL A 187 -3.98 9.30 -17.53
C VAL A 187 -2.46 9.28 -17.62
N PRO A 188 -1.84 8.12 -17.84
CA PRO A 188 -0.41 8.06 -18.08
C PRO A 188 -0.04 8.79 -19.37
N THR A 189 1.04 9.55 -19.34
CA THR A 189 1.62 10.23 -20.52
C THR A 189 2.31 9.24 -21.45
N ASP A 190 2.88 8.17 -20.90
CA ASP A 190 3.38 7.01 -21.62
C ASP A 190 2.88 5.74 -20.93
N ILE A 191 2.14 4.90 -21.66
CA ILE A 191 1.55 3.67 -21.14
C ILE A 191 2.54 2.50 -21.14
N ARG A 192 3.60 2.55 -21.96
CA ARG A 192 4.52 1.42 -22.15
C ARG A 192 5.12 0.91 -20.84
N PRO A 193 5.61 1.76 -19.92
CA PRO A 193 6.20 1.26 -18.68
C PRO A 193 5.18 0.58 -17.75
N PHE A 194 3.89 0.90 -17.87
CA PHE A 194 2.82 0.22 -17.11
C PHE A 194 2.53 -1.16 -17.69
N ILE A 195 2.52 -1.27 -19.02
CA ILE A 195 2.39 -2.55 -19.71
C ILE A 195 3.57 -3.46 -19.37
N GLU A 196 4.81 -2.95 -19.40
CA GLU A 196 6.00 -3.74 -19.03
C GLU A 196 5.95 -4.24 -17.57
N LEU A 197 5.47 -3.39 -16.65
CA LEU A 197 5.31 -3.80 -15.26
C LEU A 197 4.20 -4.84 -15.12
N PHE A 198 3.09 -4.66 -15.83
CA PHE A 198 1.99 -5.60 -15.87
C PHE A 198 2.44 -6.96 -16.42
N ASP A 199 3.15 -6.97 -17.55
CA ASP A 199 3.70 -8.17 -18.20
C ASP A 199 4.74 -8.88 -17.31
N LYS A 200 5.52 -8.13 -16.53
CA LYS A 200 6.43 -8.71 -15.52
C LYS A 200 5.65 -9.46 -14.43
N LEU A 201 4.56 -8.85 -13.96
CA LEU A 201 3.82 -9.36 -12.82
C LEU A 201 2.84 -10.47 -13.20
N ILE A 202 2.27 -10.44 -14.40
CA ILE A 202 1.26 -11.40 -14.81
C ILE A 202 1.84 -12.80 -15.01
N GLN A 203 1.16 -13.81 -14.49
CA GLN A 203 1.49 -15.22 -14.67
C GLN A 203 0.59 -15.89 -15.70
N LYS A 204 -0.74 -15.71 -15.55
CA LYS A 204 -1.75 -16.30 -16.43
C LYS A 204 -3.04 -15.48 -16.42
N VAL A 205 -3.84 -15.66 -17.47
CA VAL A 205 -5.18 -15.12 -17.63
C VAL A 205 -6.13 -16.28 -17.88
N GLU A 206 -7.25 -16.30 -17.18
CA GLU A 206 -8.34 -17.26 -17.35
C GLU A 206 -9.64 -16.50 -17.66
N GLY A 207 -10.42 -16.97 -18.63
CA GLY A 207 -11.65 -16.29 -19.08
C GLY A 207 -12.36 -17.08 -20.16
#